data_AF-A0A349D7J1-F1
#
_entry.id   AF-A0A349D7J1-F1
#
_cell.length_a   1.000
_cell.length_b   1.000
_cell.length_c   1.000
_cell.angle_alpha   90.00
_cell.angle_beta   90.00
_cell.angle_gamma   90.00
#
_symmetry.space_group_name_H-M   'P 1'
#
loop_
_entity.id
_entity.type
_entity.pdbx_description
1 polymer ?
#
loop_
_entity_poly.entity_id
_entity_poly.type
_entity_poly.pdbx_seq_one_letter_code
_entity_poly.pdbx_strand_id
1 'polypeptide(L)'
;MSEIITDQDVEDALAFLAKTDSECARSKALMKRLDYQRNTIKSLAMLDAEDDAIKSGERLSVARKEALAFTSKRYQEFLEEYQDAVADYETLNNLRNTKIGLIEVWRSESANRRRGTI
;
A
#
# COMPACT_ATOMS: atom_id res chain seq x y z
N MET A 1 39.11 -8.30 -7.66
CA MET A 1 38.08 -7.43 -7.03
C MET A 1 37.10 -8.35 -6.32
N SER A 2 36.79 -8.09 -5.05
CA SER A 2 35.75 -8.83 -4.34
C SER A 2 34.40 -8.56 -4.99
N GLU A 3 33.60 -9.60 -5.26
CA GLU A 3 32.20 -9.40 -5.62
C GLU A 3 31.46 -8.77 -4.45
N ILE A 4 30.69 -7.71 -4.73
CA ILE A 4 29.75 -7.13 -3.77
C ILE A 4 28.47 -7.97 -3.75
N ILE A 5 28.09 -8.54 -4.90
CA ILE A 5 26.90 -9.36 -5.08
C ILE A 5 27.28 -10.64 -5.83
N THR A 6 26.87 -11.78 -5.30
CA THR A 6 27.11 -13.10 -5.90
C THR A 6 25.95 -13.54 -6.80
N ASP A 7 26.19 -14.55 -7.65
CA ASP A 7 25.12 -15.16 -8.46
C ASP A 7 24.01 -15.77 -7.58
N GLN A 8 24.37 -16.33 -6.41
CA GLN A 8 23.39 -16.84 -5.44
C GLN A 8 22.48 -15.74 -4.90
N ASP A 9 23.01 -14.55 -4.62
CA ASP A 9 22.21 -13.42 -4.14
C ASP A 9 21.16 -12.99 -5.19
N VAL A 10 21.51 -13.10 -6.48
CA VAL A 10 20.60 -12.81 -7.60
C VAL A 10 19.54 -13.89 -7.76
N GLU A 11 19.91 -15.16 -7.65
CA GLU A 11 18.94 -16.27 -7.67
C GLU A 11 17.93 -16.15 -6.54
N ASP A 12 18.39 -15.85 -5.32
CA ASP A 12 17.53 -15.63 -4.15
C ASP A 12 16.63 -14.41 -4.32
N ALA A 13 17.16 -13.32 -4.91
CA ALA A 13 16.39 -12.13 -5.23
C ALA A 13 15.27 -12.43 -6.25
N LEU A 14 15.59 -13.16 -7.32
CA LEU A 14 14.61 -13.57 -8.33
C LEU A 14 13.54 -14.50 -7.74
N ALA A 15 13.95 -15.48 -6.94
CA ALA A 15 13.02 -16.38 -6.26
C ALA A 15 12.07 -15.62 -5.32
N PHE A 16 12.58 -14.65 -4.56
CA PHE A 16 11.76 -13.79 -3.71
C PHE A 16 10.75 -12.98 -4.52
N LEU A 17 11.19 -12.35 -5.62
CA LEU A 17 10.31 -11.58 -6.49
C LEU A 17 9.19 -12.46 -7.06
N ALA A 18 9.52 -13.60 -7.64
CA ALA A 18 8.53 -14.52 -8.20
C ALA A 18 7.54 -15.02 -7.14
N LYS A 19 8.04 -15.39 -5.95
CA LYS A 19 7.19 -15.89 -4.85
C LYS A 19 6.21 -14.84 -4.34
N THR A 20 6.56 -13.55 -4.40
CA THR A 20 5.77 -12.46 -3.82
C THR A 20 4.92 -11.69 -4.84
N ASP A 21 4.92 -12.07 -6.13
CA ASP A 21 4.19 -11.35 -7.18
C ASP A 21 2.70 -11.22 -6.90
N SER A 22 2.05 -12.35 -6.59
CA SER A 22 0.60 -12.38 -6.32
C SER A 22 0.23 -11.64 -5.04
N GLU A 23 1.08 -11.73 -4.02
CA GLU A 23 0.86 -11.06 -2.74
C GLU A 23 0.96 -9.53 -2.91
N CYS A 24 2.03 -9.04 -3.54
CA CYS A 24 2.21 -7.62 -3.81
C CYS A 24 1.08 -7.04 -4.67
N ALA A 25 0.63 -7.78 -5.69
CA ALA A 25 -0.52 -7.38 -6.51
C ALA A 25 -1.81 -7.27 -5.69
N ARG A 26 -2.06 -8.22 -4.78
CA ARG A 26 -3.24 -8.20 -3.89
C ARG A 26 -3.20 -7.04 -2.90
N SER A 27 -2.07 -6.79 -2.23
CA SER A 27 -1.93 -5.67 -1.29
C SER A 27 -2.13 -4.34 -2.01
N LYS A 28 -1.57 -4.19 -3.22
CA LYS A 28 -1.82 -3.00 -4.06
C LYS A 28 -3.29 -2.80 -4.41
N ALA A 29 -3.96 -3.89 -4.79
CA ALA A 29 -5.38 -3.86 -5.16
C ALA A 29 -6.25 -3.48 -3.95
N LEU A 30 -5.95 -4.02 -2.77
CA LEU A 30 -6.62 -3.69 -1.51
C LEU A 30 -6.46 -2.21 -1.17
N MET A 31 -5.22 -1.71 -1.15
CA MET A 31 -4.93 -0.30 -0.91
C MET A 31 -5.72 0.61 -1.86
N LYS A 32 -5.71 0.32 -3.17
CA LYS A 32 -6.46 1.10 -4.16
C LYS A 32 -7.97 1.02 -3.93
N ARG A 33 -8.51 -0.16 -3.64
CA ARG A 33 -9.95 -0.33 -3.37
C ARG A 33 -10.38 0.55 -2.21
N LEU A 34 -9.62 0.55 -1.12
CA LEU A 34 -9.94 1.33 0.07
C LEU A 34 -9.86 2.84 -0.22
N ASP A 35 -8.86 3.30 -0.96
CA ASP A 35 -8.77 4.70 -1.41
C ASP A 35 -10.03 5.15 -2.18
N TYR A 36 -10.50 4.33 -3.14
CA TYR A 36 -11.75 4.59 -3.86
C TYR A 36 -12.99 4.59 -2.94
N GLN A 37 -12.99 3.77 -1.89
CA GLN A 37 -14.13 3.64 -0.97
C GLN A 37 -14.20 4.76 0.07
N ARG A 38 -13.16 5.58 0.23
CA ARG A 38 -13.11 6.66 1.24
C ARG A 38 -14.34 7.56 1.21
N ASN A 39 -14.76 7.99 0.02
CA ASN A 39 -15.93 8.85 -0.15
C ASN A 39 -17.23 8.10 0.13
N THR A 40 -17.32 6.82 -0.22
CA THR A 40 -18.47 5.97 0.11
C THR A 40 -18.62 5.82 1.62
N ILE A 41 -17.53 5.53 2.34
CA ILE A 41 -17.57 5.39 3.80
C ILE A 41 -17.94 6.71 4.49
N LYS A 42 -17.37 7.85 4.04
CA LYS A 42 -17.76 9.17 4.54
C LYS A 42 -19.26 9.41 4.34
N SER A 43 -19.78 9.15 3.14
CA SER A 43 -21.20 9.34 2.84
C SER A 43 -22.10 8.45 3.69
N LEU A 44 -21.72 7.19 3.92
CA LEU A 44 -22.45 6.29 4.82
C LEU A 44 -22.47 6.82 6.25
N ALA A 45 -21.35 7.31 6.77
CA ALA A 45 -21.30 7.91 8.10
C ALA A 45 -22.12 9.20 8.21
N MET A 46 -22.25 9.98 7.12
CA MET A 46 -23.14 11.14 7.07
C MET A 46 -24.62 10.75 7.09
N LEU A 47 -24.98 9.62 6.47
CA LEU A 47 -26.35 9.08 6.52
C LEU A 47 -26.69 8.57 7.92
N ASP A 48 -25.76 7.83 8.54
CA ASP A 48 -25.92 7.37 9.93
C ASP A 48 -26.19 8.57 10.88
N ALA A 49 -25.43 9.66 10.72
CA ALA A 49 -25.61 10.87 11.53
C ALA A 49 -26.95 11.58 11.28
N GLU A 50 -27.45 11.58 10.05
CA GLU A 50 -28.77 12.15 9.73
C GLU A 50 -29.89 11.30 10.34
N ASP A 51 -29.81 9.98 10.23
CA ASP A 51 -30.82 9.06 10.77
C ASP A 51 -30.95 9.21 12.28
N ASP A 52 -29.83 9.38 12.99
CA ASP A 52 -29.83 9.61 14.44
C ASP A 52 -30.42 10.97 14.82
N ALA A 53 -30.14 12.02 14.04
CA ALA A 53 -30.76 13.33 14.25
C ALA A 53 -32.26 13.33 14.00
N ILE A 54 -32.73 12.62 12.96
CA ILE A 54 -34.17 12.47 12.67
C ILE A 54 -34.89 11.81 13.86
N LYS A 55 -34.31 10.76 14.46
CA LYS A 55 -34.87 10.10 15.65
C LYS A 55 -34.96 11.03 16.85
N SER A 56 -34.02 11.97 17.00
CA SER A 56 -34.03 12.95 18.09
C SER A 56 -34.83 14.22 17.77
N GLY A 57 -35.45 14.31 16.59
CA GLY A 57 -36.19 15.50 16.14
C GLY A 57 -35.28 16.68 15.77
N GLU A 58 -33.98 16.46 15.61
CA GLU A 58 -33.02 17.46 15.17
C GLU A 58 -32.87 17.46 13.65
N ARG A 59 -32.42 18.59 13.09
CA ARG A 59 -32.03 18.69 11.68
C ARG A 59 -30.58 19.14 11.60
N LEU A 60 -29.73 18.33 10.96
CA LEU A 60 -28.32 18.64 10.82
C LEU A 60 -28.05 19.43 9.53
N SER A 61 -27.22 20.47 9.64
CA SER A 61 -26.60 21.08 8.46
C SER A 61 -25.60 20.12 7.82
N VAL A 62 -25.31 20.30 6.53
CA VAL A 62 -24.30 19.48 5.83
C VAL A 62 -22.96 19.52 6.55
N ALA A 63 -22.50 20.71 6.98
CA ALA A 63 -21.24 20.87 7.69
C ALA A 63 -21.20 20.08 9.02
N ARG A 64 -22.32 20.01 9.76
CA ARG A 64 -22.40 19.23 11.01
C ARG A 64 -22.40 17.73 10.72
N LYS A 65 -23.06 17.27 9.65
CA LYS A 65 -23.01 15.86 9.21
C LYS A 65 -21.58 15.46 8.84
N GLU A 66 -20.86 16.31 8.12
CA GLU A 66 -19.47 16.04 7.74
C GLU A 66 -18.56 15.94 8.97
N ALA A 67 -18.69 16.87 9.92
CA ALA A 67 -17.91 16.83 11.16
C ALA A 67 -18.16 15.53 11.95
N LEU A 68 -19.44 15.13 12.09
CA LEU A 68 -19.81 13.87 12.74
C LEU A 68 -19.34 12.64 11.98
N ALA A 69 -19.37 12.67 10.64
CA ALA A 69 -18.87 11.58 9.82
C ALA A 69 -17.36 11.38 10.02
N PHE A 70 -16.57 12.46 10.04
CA PHE A 70 -15.12 12.37 10.26
C PHE A 70 -14.75 11.83 11.64
N THR A 71 -15.56 12.11 12.67
CA THR A 71 -15.34 11.61 14.03
C THR A 71 -16.09 10.31 14.32
N SER A 72 -16.84 9.78 13.35
CA SER A 72 -17.59 8.53 13.51
C SER A 72 -16.65 7.34 13.65
N LYS A 73 -17.05 6.37 14.47
CA LYS A 73 -16.33 5.10 14.63
C LYS A 73 -16.09 4.41 13.28
N ARG A 74 -17.11 4.36 12.42
CA ARG A 74 -17.04 3.78 11.08
C ARG A 74 -15.92 4.41 10.23
N TYR A 75 -15.77 5.74 10.26
CA TYR A 75 -14.74 6.42 9.48
C TYR A 75 -13.35 6.21 10.08
N GLN A 76 -13.23 6.19 11.41
CA GLN A 76 -11.95 5.92 12.09
C GLN A 76 -11.46 4.49 11.83
N GLU A 77 -12.33 3.49 11.94
CA GLU A 77 -12.01 2.09 11.60
C GLU A 77 -11.58 1.93 10.14
N PHE A 78 -12.24 2.64 9.21
CA PHE A 78 -11.82 2.67 7.80
C PHE A 78 -10.44 3.30 7.61
N LEU A 79 -10.11 4.38 8.34
CA LEU A 79 -8.80 5.01 8.25
C LEU A 79 -7.69 4.08 8.74
N GLU A 80 -7.95 3.32 9.82
CA GLU A 80 -7.03 2.29 10.31
C GLU A 80 -6.82 1.19 9.27
N GLU A 81 -7.90 0.62 8.72
CA GLU A 81 -7.80 -0.41 7.66
C GLU A 81 -7.05 0.11 6.42
N TYR A 82 -7.30 1.36 6.04
CA TYR A 82 -6.60 1.99 4.92
C TYR A 82 -5.11 2.20 5.22
N GLN A 83 -4.77 2.68 6.42
CA GLN A 83 -3.39 2.86 6.85
C GLN A 83 -2.63 1.53 6.80
N ASP A 84 -3.22 0.46 7.33
CA ASP A 84 -2.60 -0.87 7.34
C ASP A 84 -2.40 -1.40 5.92
N ALA A 85 -3.41 -1.27 5.05
CA ALA A 85 -3.29 -1.68 3.64
C ALA A 85 -2.20 -0.92 2.87
N VAL A 86 -2.03 0.38 3.15
CA VAL A 86 -0.93 1.19 2.60
C VAL A 86 0.41 0.68 3.13
N ALA A 87 0.54 0.49 4.44
CA ALA A 87 1.77 0.03 5.07
C ALA A 87 2.19 -1.35 4.54
N ASP A 88 1.25 -2.28 4.41
CA ASP A 88 1.49 -3.63 3.88
C ASP A 88 2.01 -3.59 2.44
N TYR A 89 1.33 -2.85 1.56
CA TYR A 89 1.75 -2.72 0.17
C TYR A 89 3.11 -2.04 0.05
N GLU A 90 3.30 -0.90 0.71
CA GLU A 90 4.56 -0.14 0.60
C GLU A 90 5.74 -0.91 1.20
N THR A 91 5.54 -1.64 2.30
CA THR A 91 6.58 -2.49 2.87
C THR A 91 7.02 -3.56 1.88
N LEU A 92 6.07 -4.31 1.31
CA LEU A 92 6.40 -5.37 0.35
C LEU A 92 6.98 -4.80 -0.96
N ASN A 93 6.44 -3.68 -1.44
CA ASN A 93 6.94 -2.98 -2.61
C ASN A 93 8.39 -2.52 -2.42
N ASN A 94 8.72 -1.96 -1.25
CA ASN A 94 10.07 -1.52 -0.93
C ASN A 94 11.05 -2.69 -0.84
N LEU A 95 10.66 -3.79 -0.19
CA LEU A 95 11.47 -5.03 -0.17
C LEU A 95 11.76 -5.55 -1.58
N ARG A 96 10.74 -5.56 -2.45
CA ARG A 96 10.89 -5.95 -3.86
C ARG A 96 11.79 -4.99 -4.63
N ASN A 97 11.67 -3.68 -4.42
CA ASN A 97 12.53 -2.68 -5.03
C ASN A 97 14.00 -2.85 -4.60
N THR A 98 14.26 -3.22 -3.35
CA THR A 98 15.61 -3.58 -2.90
C THR A 98 16.16 -4.78 -3.67
N LYS A 99 15.35 -5.84 -3.87
CA LYS A 99 15.77 -7.02 -4.65
C LYS A 99 16.01 -6.69 -6.13
N ILE A 100 15.20 -5.82 -6.71
CA ILE A 100 15.43 -5.31 -8.08
C ILE A 100 16.76 -4.54 -8.13
N GLY A 101 17.02 -3.66 -7.16
CA GLY A 101 18.27 -2.91 -7.07
C GLY A 101 19.51 -3.81 -6.98
N LEU A 102 19.43 -4.90 -6.20
CA LEU A 102 20.48 -5.92 -6.10
C LEU A 102 20.80 -6.52 -7.48
N ILE A 103 19.77 -6.91 -8.25
CA ILE A 103 19.93 -7.47 -9.60
C ILE A 103 20.58 -6.44 -10.56
N GLU A 104 20.21 -5.16 -10.47
CA GLU A 104 20.79 -4.11 -11.32
C GLU A 104 22.26 -3.81 -11.01
N VAL A 105 22.64 -3.85 -9.72
CA VAL A 105 24.05 -3.70 -9.32
C VAL A 105 24.86 -4.88 -9.85
N TRP A 106 24.39 -6.12 -9.67
CA TRP A 106 25.07 -7.31 -10.21
C TRP A 106 25.20 -7.26 -11.73
N ARG A 107 24.15 -6.83 -12.45
CA ARG A 107 24.19 -6.68 -13.91
C ARG A 107 25.28 -5.70 -14.33
N SER A 108 25.42 -4.59 -13.60
CA SER A 108 26.41 -3.56 -13.85
C SER A 108 27.84 -4.06 -13.60
N GLU A 109 28.08 -4.76 -12.48
CA GLU A 109 29.38 -5.35 -12.16
C GLU A 109 29.80 -6.40 -13.20
N SER A 110 28.87 -7.28 -13.56
CA SER A 110 29.08 -8.33 -14.57
C SER A 110 29.38 -7.76 -15.96
N ALA A 111 28.72 -6.67 -16.35
CA ALA A 111 29.03 -5.96 -17.61
C ALA A 111 30.43 -5.33 -17.60
N ASN A 112 30.84 -4.71 -16.49
CA ASN A 112 32.16 -4.11 -16.33
C ASN A 112 33.29 -5.14 -16.39
N ARG A 113 33.10 -6.32 -15.78
CA ARG A 113 34.04 -7.43 -15.87
C ARG A 113 34.27 -7.90 -17.30
N ARG A 114 33.21 -8.02 -18.10
CA ARG A 114 33.33 -8.43 -19.52
C ARG A 114 34.13 -7.44 -20.37
N ARG A 115 34.18 -6.16 -20.00
CA ARG A 115 34.96 -5.12 -20.71
C ARG A 115 36.44 -5.08 -20.32
N GLY A 116 36.80 -5.55 -19.12
CA GLY A 116 38.18 -5.58 -18.64
C GLY A 116 39.03 -6.75 -19.17
N THR A 117 38.41 -7.68 -19.89
CA THR A 117 39.07 -8.89 -20.44
C THR A 117 39.37 -8.76 -21.94
N ILE A 118 39.77 -7.56 -22.38
CA ILE A 118 40.27 -7.27 -23.75
C ILE A 118 41.73 -6.84 -23.65
#